data_AF-A0A328LWQ0-F1
#
_entry.id   AF-A0A328LWQ0-F1
#
_cell.length_a   1.000
_cell.length_b   1.000
_cell.length_c   1.000
_cell.angle_alpha   90.00
_cell.angle_beta   90.00
_cell.angle_gamma   90.00
#
_symmetry.space_group_name_H-M   'P 1'
#
loop_
_entity.id
_entity.type
_entity.pdbx_description
1 polymer ?
#
loop_
_entity_poly.entity_id
_entity_poly.type
_entity_poly.pdbx_seq_one_letter_code
_entity_poly.pdbx_strand_id
1 'polypeptide(L)' 'MAVSKIKVARVQLDLTQQQLAEKVGVTRQTISLIEKGKYNPSLDLCLKICYAVDKTLNDLFWEEKE' A
#
# COMPACT_ATOMS: atom_id res chain seq x y z
N MET A 1 -15.48 1.32 9.51
CA MET A 1 -14.06 1.65 9.23
C MET A 1 -13.71 1.00 7.90
N ALA A 2 -13.44 1.78 6.85
CA ALA A 2 -13.02 1.22 5.57
C ALA A 2 -11.64 0.58 5.73
N VAL A 3 -11.47 -0.67 5.28
CA VAL A 3 -10.19 -1.36 5.31
C VAL A 3 -9.40 -0.94 4.06
N SER A 4 -8.18 -0.44 4.25
CA SER A 4 -7.32 -0.05 3.12
C SER A 4 -7.02 -1.24 2.19
N LYS A 5 -7.21 -1.06 0.88
CA LYS A 5 -6.89 -2.08 -0.14
C LYS A 5 -5.42 -2.50 -0.09
N ILE A 6 -4.52 -1.57 0.25
CA ILE A 6 -3.09 -1.84 0.48
C ILE A 6 -2.88 -2.80 1.64
N LYS A 7 -3.59 -2.58 2.76
CA LYS A 7 -3.53 -3.49 3.91
C LYS A 7 -4.00 -4.90 3.54
N VAL A 8 -5.07 -5.00 2.76
CA VAL A 8 -5.60 -6.29 2.29
C VAL A 8 -4.56 -7.01 1.42
N ALA A 9 -4.04 -6.35 0.38
CA ALA A 9 -3.05 -6.93 -0.52
C ALA A 9 -1.77 -7.35 0.21
N ARG A 10 -1.31 -6.54 1.18
CA ARG A 10 -0.15 -6.87 2.01
C ARG A 10 -0.38 -8.14 2.83
N VAL A 11 -1.54 -8.26 3.47
CA VAL A 11 -1.88 -9.42 4.32
C VAL A 11 -2.10 -10.69 3.48
N GLN A 12 -2.63 -10.58 2.26
CA GLN A 12 -2.76 -11.71 1.33
C GLN A 12 -1.40 -12.34 0.94
N LEU A 13 -0.31 -11.60 1.11
CA LEU A 13 1.06 -12.06 0.87
C LEU A 13 1.83 -12.35 2.17
N ASP A 14 1.13 -12.43 3.32
CA ASP A 14 1.72 -12.65 4.65
C ASP A 14 2.83 -11.64 5.02
N LEU A 15 2.79 -10.44 4.44
CA LEU A 15 3.76 -9.39 4.72
C LEU A 15 3.34 -8.59 5.95
N THR A 16 4.28 -8.32 6.85
CA THR A 16 4.14 -7.27 7.87
C THR A 16 4.32 -5.88 7.26
N GLN A 17 3.87 -4.83 7.96
CA GLN A 17 4.14 -3.44 7.53
C GLN A 17 5.64 -3.15 7.41
N GLN A 18 6.46 -3.77 8.27
CA GLN A 18 7.91 -3.62 8.27
C GLN A 18 8.52 -4.22 6.99
N GLN A 19 8.10 -5.43 6.62
CA GLN A 19 8.59 -6.10 5.41
C GLN A 19 8.18 -5.37 4.13
N LEU A 20 6.94 -4.84 4.06
CA LEU A 20 6.55 -4.00 2.92
C LEU A 20 7.37 -2.71 2.85
N ALA A 21 7.61 -2.08 4.01
CA ALA A 21 8.41 -0.86 4.09
C ALA A 21 9.85 -1.07 3.58
N GLU A 22 10.47 -2.18 3.97
CA GLU A 22 11.80 -2.59 3.48
C GLU A 22 11.81 -2.82 1.96
N LYS A 23 10.79 -3.52 1.43
CA LYS A 23 10.67 -3.77 -0.03
C LYS A 23 10.56 -2.49 -0.86
N VAL A 24 9.90 -1.45 -0.35
CA VAL A 24 9.65 -0.20 -1.09
C VAL A 24 10.58 0.95 -0.68
N GLY A 25 11.51 0.70 0.24
CA GLY A 25 12.53 1.67 0.66
C GLY A 25 12.00 2.82 1.51
N VAL A 26 11.03 2.57 2.39
CA VAL A 26 10.46 3.56 3.32
C VAL A 26 10.44 3.04 4.75
N THR A 27 9.96 3.86 5.69
CA THR A 27 9.80 3.42 7.09
C THR A 27 8.49 2.66 7.30
N ARG A 28 8.43 1.79 8.31
CA ARG A 28 7.17 1.16 8.76
C ARG A 28 6.07 2.18 9.06
N GLN A 29 6.45 3.33 9.62
CA GLN A 29 5.53 4.41 9.93
C GLN A 29 4.89 4.98 8.66
N THR A 30 5.66 5.14 7.59
CA THR A 30 5.15 5.56 6.27
C THR A 30 4.07 4.60 5.78
N ILE A 31 4.32 3.29 5.80
CA ILE A 31 3.31 2.28 5.43
C ILE A 31 2.08 2.37 6.34
N SER A 32 2.26 2.51 7.65
CA SER A 32 1.12 2.65 8.58
C SER A 32 0.29 3.90 8.31
N LEU A 33 0.89 5.02 7.89
CA LEU A 33 0.15 6.25 7.59
C LEU A 33 -0.62 6.10 6.28
N ILE A 34 -0.01 5.47 5.27
CA ILE A 34 -0.66 5.14 3.99
C ILE A 34 -1.89 4.24 4.22
N GLU A 35 -1.74 3.16 4.97
CA GLU A 35 -2.87 2.25 5.27
C GLU A 35 -3.98 2.89 6.09
N LYS A 36 -3.69 4.00 6.80
CA LYS A 36 -4.67 4.80 7.55
C LYS A 36 -5.24 5.96 6.72
N GLY A 37 -4.81 6.14 5.47
CA GLY A 37 -5.21 7.28 4.62
C GLY A 37 -4.69 8.63 5.14
N LYS A 38 -3.67 8.63 6.00
CA LYS A 38 -3.10 9.85 6.62
C LYS A 38 -1.88 10.40 5.89
N TYR A 39 -1.46 9.74 4.82
CA TYR A 39 -0.34 10.17 3.99
C TYR A 39 -0.67 9.90 2.53
N ASN A 40 -0.46 10.89 1.68
CA ASN A 40 -0.57 10.76 0.24
C ASN A 40 0.81 10.42 -0.34
N PRO A 41 1.06 9.18 -0.77
CA PRO A 41 2.33 8.77 -1.34
C PRO A 41 2.62 9.44 -2.69
N SER A 42 3.89 9.54 -3.06
CA SER A 42 4.28 9.92 -4.43
C SER A 42 3.91 8.82 -5.42
N LEU A 43 3.77 9.15 -6.70
CA LEU A 43 3.50 8.16 -7.76
C LEU A 43 4.55 7.03 -7.78
N ASP A 44 5.83 7.37 -7.59
CA ASP A 44 6.92 6.40 -7.48
C ASP A 44 6.68 5.40 -6.33
N LEU A 45 6.28 5.89 -5.15
CA LEU A 45 5.97 5.02 -4.02
C LEU A 45 4.72 4.17 -4.27
N CYS A 46 3.69 4.72 -4.93
CA CYS A 46 2.53 3.94 -5.34
C CYS A 46 2.94 2.78 -6.25
N LEU A 47 3.75 3.03 -7.27
CA LEU A 47 4.24 2.01 -8.19
C LEU A 47 5.09 0.95 -7.47
N LYS A 48 5.98 1.36 -6.57
CA LYS A 48 6.77 0.42 -5.75
C LYS A 48 5.89 -0.48 -4.89
N ILE A 49 4.83 0.07 -4.26
CA ILE A 49 3.87 -0.71 -3.49
C ILE A 49 3.13 -1.69 -4.40
N CYS A 50 2.63 -1.23 -5.55
CA CYS A 50 1.98 -2.06 -6.57
C CYS A 50 2.84 -3.27 -6.96
N TYR A 51 4.11 -3.05 -7.31
CA TYR A 51 5.03 -4.14 -7.65
C TYR A 51 5.35 -5.05 -6.46
N ALA A 52 5.45 -4.51 -5.24
CA ALA A 52 5.76 -5.29 -4.05
C ALA A 52 4.61 -6.22 -3.62
N VAL A 53 3.36 -5.92 -4.02
CA VAL A 53 2.18 -6.73 -3.68
C VAL A 53 1.48 -7.36 -4.88
N ASP A 54 2.10 -7.33 -6.07
CA ASP A 54 1.56 -7.86 -7.32
C ASP A 54 0.14 -7.35 -7.64
N LYS A 55 -0.02 -6.03 -7.58
CA LYS A 55 -1.28 -5.31 -7.87
C LYS A 55 -1.04 -4.10 -8.73
N THR A 56 -2.08 -3.63 -9.40
CA THR A 56 -2.07 -2.39 -10.19
C THR A 56 -2.49 -1.17 -9.35
N LEU A 57 -2.35 0.03 -9.91
CA LEU A 57 -2.87 1.26 -9.28
C LEU A 57 -4.39 1.23 -9.12
N ASN A 58 -5.11 0.65 -10.09
CA ASN A 58 -6.57 0.42 -10.02
C ASN A 58 -6.95 -0.45 -8.83
N ASP A 59 -6.17 -1.50 -8.57
CA ASP A 59 -6.48 -2.42 -7.48
C ASP A 59 -6.29 -1.78 -6.09
N LEU A 60 -5.37 -0.83 -5.94
CA LEU A 60 -4.93 -0.34 -4.62
C LEU A 60 -5.40 1.06 -4.27
N PHE A 61 -5.49 1.98 -5.24
CA PHE A 61 -5.64 3.41 -4.97
C PHE A 61 -6.94 4.00 -5.53
N TRP A 62 -7.48 3.45 -6.61
CA TRP A 62 -8.70 3.95 -7.21
C TRP A 62 -9.93 3.21 -6.68
N GLU A 63 -11.00 3.95 -6.43
CA GLU A 63 -12.33 3.37 -6.25
C GLU A 63 -12.99 3.28 -7.63
N GLU A 64 -13.81 2.25 -7.85
CA GLU A 64 -14.61 2.17 -9.07
C GLU A 64 -15.48 3.44 -9.11
N LYS A 65 -15.27 4.27 -10.12
CA LYS A 65 -16.22 5.34 -10.43
C LYS A 65 -17.44 4.66 -11.03
N GLU A 66 -18.60 4.85 -10.42
CA GLU A 66 -19.90 4.62 -11.07
C GLU A 66 -20.01 5.40 -12.38
#